data_AF-A0ABD3MC33-F1
#
_entry.id   AF-A0ABD3MC33-F1
#
_cell.length_a   1.000
_cell.length_b   1.000
_cell.length_c   1.000
_cell.angle_alpha   90.00
_cell.angle_beta   90.00
_cell.angle_gamma   90.00
#
_symmetry.space_group_name_H-M   'P 1'
#
loop_
_entity.id
_entity.type
_entity.pdbx_description
1 polymer ?
#
loop_
_entity_poly.entity_id
_entity_poly.type
_entity_poly.pdbx_seq_one_letter_code
_entity_poly.pdbx_strand_id
1 'polypeptide(L)'
;MDILEWAQSQNFDNNHMVRKLAGKTQFDGPNELDLELAKRTVKDRFIVGLMNEFEESIHRFNAVMGIDESEKQGKCMKRFFVKGKKSNSNPHPEVELGSPAWELLAQMNALDIKLYEYAVRLFEEQKMLFVNSRDDVEKGRRPVNAISAANDAKRLSARIKREEARRLKREQRYAASLARPK
;
A
#
# COMPACT_ATOMS: atom_id res chain seq x y z
N MET A 1 -13.23 -26.12 18.61
CA MET A 1 -12.02 -25.37 18.95
C MET A 1 -12.42 -23.92 19.04
N ASP A 2 -12.25 -23.34 20.24
CA ASP A 2 -12.54 -21.93 20.47
C ASP A 2 -11.41 -21.04 19.88
N ILE A 3 -11.70 -19.78 19.58
CA ILE A 3 -10.72 -18.86 18.99
C ILE A 3 -9.57 -18.59 19.97
N LEU A 4 -9.86 -18.44 21.26
CA LEU A 4 -8.83 -18.23 22.28
C LEU A 4 -7.91 -19.45 22.38
N GLU A 5 -8.49 -20.64 22.42
CA GLU A 5 -7.77 -21.91 22.44
C GLU A 5 -6.88 -22.09 21.21
N TRP A 6 -7.38 -21.75 20.03
CA TRP A 6 -6.61 -21.76 18.77
C TRP A 6 -5.46 -20.76 18.81
N ALA A 7 -5.72 -19.51 19.24
CA ALA A 7 -4.72 -18.46 19.33
C ALA A 7 -3.56 -18.85 20.26
N GLN A 8 -3.86 -19.52 21.37
CA GLN A 8 -2.85 -19.97 22.35
C GLN A 8 -1.97 -21.12 21.85
N SER A 9 -2.53 -22.06 21.09
CA SER A 9 -1.89 -23.37 20.87
C SER A 9 -1.56 -23.70 19.41
N GLN A 10 -2.19 -23.05 18.43
CA GLN A 10 -2.13 -23.43 17.01
C GLN A 10 -1.80 -22.26 16.07
N ASN A 11 -1.74 -21.02 16.56
CA ASN A 11 -1.52 -19.85 15.70
C ASN A 11 -0.06 -19.70 15.26
N PHE A 12 0.34 -20.51 14.28
CA PHE A 12 1.65 -20.45 13.61
C PHE A 12 1.71 -19.39 12.49
N ASP A 13 0.57 -18.79 12.14
CA ASP A 13 0.44 -17.76 11.11
C ASP A 13 0.56 -16.33 11.67
N ASN A 14 1.28 -16.19 12.78
CA ASN A 14 1.48 -14.89 13.40
C ASN A 14 2.42 -14.01 12.56
N ASN A 15 2.05 -12.74 12.38
CA ASN A 15 2.76 -11.78 11.52
C ASN A 15 3.02 -12.32 10.11
N HIS A 16 2.04 -13.04 9.56
CA HIS A 16 2.16 -13.72 8.28
C HIS A 16 2.59 -12.77 7.16
N MET A 17 1.98 -11.58 7.07
CA MET A 17 2.22 -10.65 5.97
C MET A 17 3.64 -10.07 6.02
N VAL A 18 4.12 -9.65 7.18
CA VAL A 18 5.50 -9.19 7.36
C VAL A 18 6.48 -10.29 6.96
N ARG A 19 6.27 -11.54 7.39
CA ARG A 19 7.14 -12.66 7.00
C ARG A 19 7.20 -12.82 5.49
N LYS A 20 6.05 -12.88 4.79
CA LYS A 20 6.02 -13.09 3.34
C LYS A 20 6.67 -11.94 2.58
N LEU A 21 6.39 -10.71 2.97
CA LEU A 21 6.89 -9.52 2.27
C LEU A 21 8.37 -9.23 2.58
N ALA A 22 8.89 -9.74 3.69
CA ALA A 22 10.31 -9.74 4.02
C ALA A 22 11.07 -10.96 3.45
N GLY A 23 10.38 -11.93 2.85
CA GLY A 23 10.99 -13.14 2.29
C GLY A 23 11.40 -14.19 3.32
N LYS A 24 10.76 -14.20 4.50
CA LYS A 24 11.02 -15.17 5.58
C LYS A 24 10.20 -16.45 5.44
N THR A 25 10.74 -17.54 5.99
CA THR A 25 9.98 -18.79 6.13
C THR A 25 9.00 -18.71 7.31
N GLN A 26 8.08 -19.67 7.40
CA GLN A 26 7.08 -19.72 8.48
C GLN A 26 7.71 -19.94 9.86
N PHE A 27 8.92 -20.51 9.92
CA PHE A 27 9.60 -20.80 11.19
C PHE A 27 10.57 -19.69 11.62
N ASP A 28 10.90 -18.75 10.73
CA ASP A 28 11.80 -17.64 11.06
C ASP A 28 11.05 -16.50 11.77
N GLY A 29 11.34 -16.28 13.05
CA GLY A 29 10.72 -15.22 13.83
C GLY A 29 10.91 -13.83 13.18
N PRO A 30 9.81 -13.10 12.89
CA PRO A 30 9.89 -11.76 12.32
C PRO A 30 10.29 -10.74 13.40
N ASN A 31 11.00 -9.71 12.99
CA ASN A 31 11.46 -8.61 13.84
C ASN A 31 11.22 -7.26 13.15
N GLU A 32 11.60 -6.17 13.81
CA GLU A 32 11.34 -4.81 13.30
C GLU A 32 12.08 -4.51 11.98
N LEU A 33 13.26 -5.12 11.73
CA LEU A 33 13.94 -4.97 10.44
C LEU A 33 13.14 -5.62 9.31
N ASP A 34 12.49 -6.75 9.57
CA ASP A 34 11.59 -7.39 8.60
C ASP A 34 10.37 -6.54 8.32
N LEU A 35 9.83 -5.86 9.34
CA LEU A 35 8.74 -4.90 9.14
C LEU A 35 9.17 -3.75 8.21
N GLU A 36 10.34 -3.18 8.41
CA GLU A 36 10.85 -2.12 7.53
C GLU A 36 11.12 -2.62 6.10
N LEU A 37 11.60 -3.85 5.95
CA LEU A 37 11.73 -4.49 4.65
C LEU A 37 10.36 -4.71 3.99
N ALA A 38 9.38 -5.21 4.74
CA ALA A 38 8.01 -5.43 4.27
C ALA A 38 7.37 -4.11 3.83
N LYS A 39 7.47 -3.04 4.63
CA LYS A 39 6.98 -1.70 4.26
C LYS A 39 7.60 -1.21 2.95
N ARG A 40 8.92 -1.37 2.79
CA ARG A 40 9.63 -1.02 1.55
C ARG A 40 9.14 -1.85 0.36
N THR A 41 8.98 -3.16 0.56
CA THR A 41 8.43 -4.07 -0.46
C THR A 41 7.06 -3.61 -0.92
N VAL A 42 6.14 -3.32 0.01
CA VAL A 42 4.79 -2.81 -0.30
C VAL A 42 4.87 -1.49 -1.08
N LYS A 43 5.64 -0.52 -0.57
CA LYS A 43 5.79 0.80 -1.19
C LYS A 43 6.32 0.75 -2.63
N ASP A 44 7.35 -0.06 -2.86
CA ASP A 44 8.11 0.00 -4.11
C ASP A 44 7.55 -0.94 -5.18
N ARG A 45 6.77 -1.96 -4.79
CA ARG A 45 6.35 -3.05 -5.67
C ARG A 45 4.85 -3.19 -5.84
N PHE A 46 4.03 -2.61 -4.96
CA PHE A 46 2.59 -2.83 -4.95
C PHE A 46 1.77 -1.56 -5.08
N ILE A 47 0.60 -1.72 -5.67
CA ILE A 47 -0.53 -0.81 -5.52
C ILE A 47 -1.42 -1.44 -4.45
N VAL A 48 -1.72 -0.67 -3.41
CA VAL A 48 -2.47 -1.17 -2.26
C VAL A 48 -3.96 -1.02 -2.54
N GLY A 49 -4.72 -2.04 -2.13
CA GLY A 49 -6.17 -1.97 -2.01
C GLY A 49 -6.59 -2.30 -0.58
N LEU A 50 -7.74 -1.78 -0.15
CA LEU A 50 -8.34 -2.04 1.15
C LEU A 50 -9.72 -2.68 0.97
N MET A 51 -10.06 -3.64 1.83
CA MET A 51 -11.34 -4.36 1.74
C MET A 51 -12.55 -3.49 2.08
N ASN A 52 -12.39 -2.47 2.92
CA ASN A 52 -13.43 -1.48 3.22
C ASN A 52 -13.58 -0.46 2.08
N GLU A 53 -12.52 -0.22 1.30
CA GLU A 53 -12.50 0.65 0.11
C GLU A 53 -12.43 -0.18 -1.18
N PHE A 54 -13.20 -1.28 -1.24
CA PHE A 54 -13.03 -2.30 -2.26
C PHE A 54 -13.29 -1.79 -3.69
N GLU A 55 -14.33 -0.97 -3.89
CA GLU A 55 -14.66 -0.39 -5.20
C GLU A 55 -13.53 0.50 -5.72
N GLU A 56 -13.01 1.39 -4.86
CA GLU A 56 -11.88 2.27 -5.18
C GLU A 56 -10.59 1.46 -5.41
N SER A 57 -10.36 0.41 -4.63
CA SER A 57 -9.21 -0.49 -4.80
C SER A 57 -9.20 -1.13 -6.18
N ILE A 58 -10.35 -1.66 -6.59
CA ILE A 58 -10.54 -2.26 -7.90
C ILE A 58 -10.36 -1.22 -9.02
N HIS A 59 -10.90 -0.02 -8.85
CA HIS A 59 -10.72 1.06 -9.81
C HIS A 59 -9.24 1.39 -10.04
N ARG A 60 -8.45 1.49 -8.96
CA ARG A 60 -7.00 1.72 -9.04
C ARG A 60 -6.29 0.56 -9.72
N PHE A 61 -6.68 -0.68 -9.43
CA PHE A 61 -6.10 -1.85 -10.10
C PHE A 61 -6.39 -1.86 -11.60
N ASN A 62 -7.63 -1.56 -12.01
CA ASN A 62 -8.01 -1.45 -13.42
C ASN A 62 -7.20 -0.37 -14.13
N ALA A 63 -7.06 0.80 -13.52
CA ALA A 63 -6.27 1.91 -14.07
C ALA A 63 -4.80 1.52 -14.30
N VAL A 64 -4.18 0.79 -13.36
CA VAL A 64 -2.79 0.34 -13.48
C VAL A 64 -2.63 -0.75 -14.53
N MET A 65 -3.58 -1.68 -14.61
CA MET A 65 -3.58 -2.78 -15.57
C MET A 65 -4.05 -2.35 -16.98
N GLY A 66 -4.54 -1.13 -17.16
CA GLY A 66 -5.11 -0.66 -18.42
C GLY A 66 -6.42 -1.38 -18.79
N ILE A 67 -7.15 -1.87 -17.79
CA ILE A 67 -8.46 -2.48 -17.98
C ILE A 67 -9.49 -1.37 -18.11
N ASP A 68 -10.16 -1.33 -19.26
CA ASP A 68 -11.29 -0.44 -19.51
C ASP A 68 -12.51 -0.88 -18.67
N GLU A 69 -13.18 0.09 -18.06
CA GLU A 69 -14.40 -0.13 -17.27
C GLU A 69 -15.69 0.09 -18.07
N SER A 70 -15.59 0.14 -19.40
CA SER A 70 -16.75 0.24 -20.30
C SER A 70 -17.81 -0.84 -20.05
N GLU A 71 -19.03 -0.61 -20.54
CA GLU A 71 -20.23 -1.34 -20.16
C GLU A 71 -20.13 -2.88 -20.21
N LYS A 72 -19.32 -3.46 -21.10
CA LYS A 72 -19.14 -4.91 -21.18
C LYS A 72 -18.34 -5.46 -19.98
N GLN A 73 -17.29 -4.76 -19.55
CA GLN A 73 -16.47 -5.13 -18.38
C GLN A 73 -17.15 -4.71 -17.07
N GLY A 74 -17.85 -3.57 -17.06
CA GLY A 74 -18.66 -3.14 -15.92
C GLY A 74 -19.75 -4.14 -15.51
N LYS A 75 -20.28 -4.95 -16.44
CA LYS A 75 -21.22 -6.05 -16.13
C LYS A 75 -20.57 -7.22 -15.38
N CYS A 76 -19.32 -7.56 -15.71
CA CYS A 76 -18.55 -8.57 -14.97
C CYS A 76 -18.32 -8.12 -13.53
N MET A 77 -17.88 -6.87 -13.38
CA MET A 77 -17.69 -6.22 -12.08
C MET A 77 -18.97 -6.23 -11.25
N LYS A 78 -20.09 -5.78 -11.81
CA LYS A 78 -21.39 -5.81 -11.13
C LYS A 78 -21.83 -7.20 -10.67
N ARG A 79 -21.43 -8.29 -11.36
CA ARG A 79 -21.76 -9.67 -10.97
C ARG A 79 -21.05 -10.10 -9.69
N PHE A 80 -19.80 -9.69 -9.50
CA PHE A 80 -19.03 -10.00 -8.29
C PHE A 80 -19.20 -8.94 -7.20
N PHE A 81 -19.65 -7.73 -7.56
CA PHE A 81 -19.81 -6.58 -6.68
C PHE A 81 -21.28 -6.28 -6.37
N VAL A 82 -22.17 -7.27 -6.45
CA VAL A 82 -23.58 -7.10 -6.06
C VAL A 82 -23.65 -6.63 -4.61
N LYS A 83 -24.20 -5.43 -4.41
CA LYS A 83 -24.34 -4.78 -3.10
C LYS A 83 -24.81 -5.76 -2.02
N GLY A 84 -23.96 -5.97 -1.01
CA GLY A 84 -24.32 -6.62 0.24
C GLY A 84 -23.99 -8.11 0.39
N LYS A 85 -23.59 -8.83 -0.66
CA LYS A 85 -23.14 -10.23 -0.53
C LYS A 85 -21.65 -10.37 -0.86
N LYS A 86 -20.81 -10.34 0.19
CA LYS A 86 -19.41 -10.78 0.11
C LYS A 86 -19.41 -12.27 -0.26
N SER A 87 -18.99 -12.62 -1.47
CA SER A 87 -19.05 -14.00 -1.99
C SER A 87 -18.20 -15.01 -1.18
N ASN A 88 -17.30 -14.51 -0.33
CA ASN A 88 -16.38 -15.32 0.50
C ASN A 88 -16.58 -15.11 2.01
N SER A 89 -17.76 -14.64 2.44
CA SER A 89 -18.09 -14.51 3.86
C SER A 89 -18.72 -15.80 4.38
N ASN A 90 -17.88 -16.80 4.65
CA ASN A 90 -18.31 -17.95 5.43
C ASN A 90 -18.67 -17.48 6.86
N PRO A 91 -19.73 -18.02 7.49
CA PRO A 91 -20.03 -17.70 8.87
C PRO A 91 -18.86 -18.08 9.77
N HIS A 92 -18.40 -17.13 10.57
CA HIS A 92 -17.40 -17.34 11.60
C HIS A 92 -17.80 -16.53 12.84
N PRO A 93 -17.40 -16.96 14.05
CA PRO A 93 -17.61 -16.15 15.24
C PRO A 93 -16.94 -14.78 15.08
N GLU A 94 -17.59 -13.74 15.57
CA GLU A 94 -16.97 -12.43 15.71
C GLU A 94 -16.16 -12.41 17.01
N VAL A 95 -14.98 -11.80 16.95
CA VAL A 95 -14.14 -11.61 18.14
C VAL A 95 -14.37 -10.19 18.64
N GLU A 96 -14.85 -10.07 19.86
CA GLU A 96 -15.12 -8.76 20.46
C GLU A 96 -13.82 -8.00 20.73
N LEU A 97 -13.81 -6.71 20.38
CA LEU A 97 -12.68 -5.81 20.62
C LEU A 97 -12.38 -5.74 22.13
N GLY A 98 -11.12 -5.97 22.50
CA GLY A 98 -10.67 -5.97 23.90
C GLY A 98 -10.91 -7.28 24.66
N SER A 99 -11.55 -8.27 24.03
CA SER A 99 -11.65 -9.61 24.60
C SER A 99 -10.27 -10.28 24.72
N PRO A 100 -10.08 -11.28 25.61
CA PRO A 100 -8.80 -11.98 25.74
C PRO A 100 -8.30 -12.61 24.43
N ALA A 101 -9.23 -13.12 23.60
CA ALA A 101 -8.90 -13.67 22.29
C ALA A 101 -8.40 -12.56 21.34
N TRP A 102 -9.05 -11.40 21.36
CA TRP A 102 -8.64 -10.26 20.53
C TRP A 102 -7.26 -9.75 20.91
N GLU A 103 -7.03 -9.50 22.19
CA GLU A 103 -5.75 -8.98 22.69
C GLU A 103 -4.60 -9.94 22.38
N LEU A 104 -4.82 -11.25 22.56
CA LEU A 104 -3.81 -12.25 22.21
C LEU A 104 -3.52 -12.28 20.71
N LEU A 105 -4.56 -12.27 19.87
CA LEU A 105 -4.38 -12.22 18.41
C LEU A 105 -3.66 -10.93 17.97
N ALA A 106 -4.00 -9.79 18.55
CA ALA A 106 -3.38 -8.51 18.26
C ALA A 106 -1.90 -8.50 18.69
N GLN A 107 -1.60 -9.03 19.89
CA GLN A 107 -0.23 -9.16 20.38
C GLN A 107 0.62 -10.07 19.47
N MET A 108 0.08 -11.23 19.07
CA MET A 108 0.78 -12.16 18.19
C MET A 108 1.02 -11.57 16.79
N ASN A 109 0.15 -10.67 16.33
CA ASN A 109 0.21 -10.02 15.01
C ASN A 109 0.64 -8.55 15.08
N ALA A 110 1.37 -8.14 16.11
CA ALA A 110 1.72 -6.74 16.33
C ALA A 110 2.46 -6.09 15.15
N LEU A 111 3.31 -6.84 14.42
CA LEU A 111 4.02 -6.31 13.25
C LEU A 111 3.09 -6.19 12.03
N ASP A 112 2.18 -7.14 11.84
CA ASP A 112 1.18 -7.07 10.77
C ASP A 112 0.20 -5.91 11.00
N ILE A 113 -0.17 -5.61 12.25
CA ILE A 113 -0.96 -4.42 12.58
C ILE A 113 -0.23 -3.14 12.16
N LYS A 114 1.05 -2.98 12.55
CA LYS A 114 1.87 -1.84 12.13
C LYS A 114 2.02 -1.76 10.60
N LEU A 115 2.13 -2.90 9.93
CA LEU A 115 2.21 -2.97 8.47
C LEU A 115 0.88 -2.55 7.83
N TYR A 116 -0.25 -2.96 8.40
CA TYR A 116 -1.59 -2.58 7.93
C TYR A 116 -1.82 -1.07 8.08
N GLU A 117 -1.46 -0.47 9.22
CA GLU A 117 -1.51 0.98 9.40
C GLU A 117 -0.65 1.72 8.38
N TYR A 118 0.52 1.17 8.03
CA TYR A 118 1.35 1.69 6.95
C TYR A 118 0.65 1.55 5.58
N ALA A 119 0.04 0.41 5.29
CA ALA A 119 -0.69 0.17 4.05
C ALA A 119 -1.89 1.12 3.88
N VAL A 120 -2.63 1.42 4.95
CA VAL A 120 -3.72 2.41 4.94
C VAL A 120 -3.20 3.81 4.59
N ARG A 121 -2.09 4.24 5.20
CA ARG A 121 -1.46 5.53 4.82
C ARG A 121 -0.99 5.54 3.36
N LEU A 122 -0.36 4.45 2.92
CA LEU A 122 0.13 4.32 1.55
C LEU A 122 -1.02 4.31 0.53
N PHE A 123 -2.16 3.71 0.87
CA PHE A 123 -3.36 3.77 0.04
C PHE A 123 -3.78 5.22 -0.21
N GLU A 124 -3.82 6.07 0.82
CA GLU A 124 -4.13 7.49 0.62
C GLU A 124 -3.05 8.23 -0.18
N GLU A 125 -1.76 7.98 0.10
CA GLU A 125 -0.64 8.58 -0.65
C GLU A 125 -0.69 8.21 -2.15
N GLN A 126 -1.06 6.97 -2.48
CA GLN A 126 -1.15 6.46 -3.84
C GLN A 126 -2.28 7.10 -4.65
N LYS A 127 -3.26 7.76 -4.01
CA LYS A 127 -4.34 8.47 -4.70
C LYS A 127 -3.82 9.45 -5.74
N MET A 128 -2.71 10.12 -5.45
CA MET A 128 -2.06 11.09 -6.34
C MET A 128 -1.59 10.50 -7.68
N LEU A 129 -1.39 9.19 -7.75
CA LEU A 129 -1.08 8.49 -9.01
C LEU A 129 -2.27 8.43 -9.97
N PHE A 130 -3.48 8.66 -9.45
CA PHE A 130 -4.75 8.48 -10.16
C PHE A 130 -5.55 9.78 -10.31
N VAL A 131 -5.12 10.90 -9.71
CA VAL A 131 -5.85 12.19 -9.79
C VAL A 131 -5.99 12.72 -11.22
N ASN A 132 -5.08 12.38 -12.14
CA ASN A 132 -5.16 12.81 -13.54
C ASN A 132 -6.07 11.93 -14.41
N SER A 133 -6.51 10.74 -13.95
CA SER A 133 -7.29 9.84 -14.80
C SER A 133 -8.74 10.28 -14.98
N ARG A 134 -9.37 10.93 -13.97
CA ARG A 134 -10.76 11.41 -14.09
C ARG A 134 -10.92 12.55 -15.11
N ASP A 135 -10.02 13.53 -15.08
CA ASP A 135 -10.03 14.64 -16.05
C ASP A 135 -9.64 14.20 -17.46
N ASP A 136 -8.76 13.21 -17.60
CA ASP A 136 -8.35 12.67 -18.90
C ASP A 136 -9.44 11.79 -19.54
N VAL A 137 -10.22 11.06 -18.73
CA VAL A 137 -11.40 10.30 -19.18
C VAL A 137 -12.52 11.23 -19.65
N GLU A 138 -12.82 12.30 -18.91
CA GLU A 138 -13.80 13.32 -19.34
C GLU A 138 -13.37 14.05 -20.62
N LYS A 139 -12.06 14.19 -20.86
CA LYS A 139 -11.48 14.85 -22.05
C LYS A 139 -11.11 13.88 -23.18
N GLY A 140 -11.49 12.60 -23.08
CA GLY A 140 -11.24 11.59 -24.13
C GLY A 140 -9.75 11.35 -24.43
N ARG A 141 -8.85 11.67 -23.50
CA ARG A 141 -7.42 11.38 -23.64
C ARG A 141 -7.17 9.95 -23.18
N ARG A 142 -6.39 9.21 -23.97
CA ARG A 142 -5.96 7.87 -23.57
C ARG A 142 -5.21 7.99 -22.23
N PRO A 143 -5.56 7.19 -21.21
CA PRO A 143 -4.84 7.20 -19.95
C PRO A 143 -3.37 6.96 -20.24
N VAL A 144 -2.53 7.86 -19.74
CA VAL A 144 -1.08 7.69 -19.83
C VAL A 144 -0.77 6.38 -19.10
N ASN A 145 -0.30 5.36 -19.84
CA ASN A 145 -0.01 4.04 -19.28
C ASN A 145 0.66 4.18 -17.90
N ALA A 146 0.16 3.52 -16.86
CA ALA A 146 0.64 3.72 -15.49
C ALA A 146 2.17 3.53 -15.36
N ILE A 147 2.77 2.73 -16.24
CA ILE A 147 4.23 2.57 -16.39
C ILE A 147 4.91 3.88 -16.84
N SER A 148 4.32 4.60 -17.80
CA SER A 148 4.78 5.92 -18.24
C SER A 148 4.64 6.95 -17.13
N ALA A 149 3.49 7.02 -16.47
CA ALA A 149 3.26 7.97 -15.36
C ALA A 149 4.21 7.72 -14.18
N ALA A 150 4.45 6.45 -13.81
CA ALA A 150 5.42 6.08 -12.77
C ALA A 150 6.87 6.40 -13.17
N ASN A 151 7.23 6.21 -14.45
CA ASN A 151 8.53 6.58 -14.98
C ASN A 151 8.72 8.11 -15.00
N ASP A 152 7.67 8.86 -15.34
CA ASP A 152 7.69 10.31 -15.36
C ASP A 152 7.76 10.91 -13.95
N ALA A 153 7.05 10.32 -12.97
CA ALA A 153 7.17 10.67 -11.55
C ALA A 153 8.59 10.37 -11.00
N LYS A 154 9.18 9.23 -11.38
CA LYS A 154 10.60 8.92 -11.05
C LYS A 154 11.57 9.92 -11.68
N ARG A 155 11.34 10.33 -12.93
CA ARG A 155 12.17 11.34 -13.62
C ARG A 155 12.02 12.72 -13.00
N LEU A 156 10.81 13.11 -12.60
CA LEU A 156 10.53 14.39 -11.95
C LEU A 156 11.17 14.48 -10.56
N SER A 157 11.02 13.44 -9.73
CA SER A 157 11.66 13.37 -8.41
C SER A 157 13.20 13.39 -8.51
N ALA A 158 13.78 12.72 -9.52
CA ALA A 158 15.21 12.81 -9.79
C ALA A 158 15.66 14.21 -10.25
N ARG A 159 14.83 14.93 -11.01
CA ARG A 159 15.07 16.33 -11.41
C ARG A 159 15.06 17.27 -10.21
N ILE A 160 14.05 17.17 -9.35
CA ILE A 160 13.91 18.00 -8.14
C ILE A 160 15.14 17.81 -7.24
N LYS A 161 15.53 16.56 -6.96
CA LYS A 161 16.75 16.26 -6.17
C LYS A 161 18.02 16.86 -6.76
N ARG A 162 18.15 16.88 -8.10
CA ARG A 162 19.30 17.50 -8.78
C ARG A 162 19.29 19.02 -8.66
N GLU A 163 18.12 19.65 -8.72
CA GLU A 163 17.99 21.10 -8.54
C GLU A 163 18.26 21.52 -7.10
N GLU A 164 17.75 20.80 -6.12
CA GLU A 164 18.03 21.04 -4.70
C GLU A 164 19.52 20.90 -4.40
N ALA A 165 20.18 19.85 -4.91
CA ALA A 165 21.62 19.69 -4.77
C ALA A 165 22.43 20.81 -5.44
N ARG A 166 21.95 21.34 -6.58
CA ARG A 166 22.56 22.50 -7.25
C ARG A 166 22.38 23.77 -6.43
N ARG A 167 21.20 23.98 -5.85
CA ARG A 167 20.90 25.13 -4.99
C ARG A 167 21.77 25.13 -3.75
N LEU A 168 21.88 23.99 -3.07
CA LEU A 168 22.74 23.83 -1.90
C LEU A 168 24.22 24.11 -2.23
N LYS A 169 24.72 23.64 -3.38
CA LYS A 169 26.09 23.95 -3.82
C LYS A 169 26.30 25.44 -4.11
N ARG A 170 25.29 26.16 -4.61
CA ARG A 170 25.38 27.62 -4.82
C ARG A 170 25.43 28.37 -3.49
N GLU A 171 24.58 27.98 -2.54
CA GLU A 171 24.56 28.55 -1.18
C GLU A 171 25.89 28.31 -0.46
N GLN A 172 26.45 27.09 -0.54
CA GLN A 172 27.77 26.78 0.02
C GLN A 172 28.91 27.60 -0.63
N ARG A 173 28.88 27.80 -1.96
CA ARG A 173 29.87 28.64 -2.66
C ARG A 173 29.76 30.11 -2.26
N TYR A 174 28.55 30.62 -2.11
CA TYR A 174 28.30 31.99 -1.66
C TYR A 174 28.81 32.18 -0.22
N ALA A 175 28.46 31.28 0.69
CA ALA A 175 28.97 31.29 2.06
C ALA A 175 30.51 31.25 2.11
N ALA A 176 31.15 30.40 1.28
CA ALA A 176 32.60 30.31 1.20
C ALA A 176 33.27 31.58 0.60
N SER A 177 32.56 32.33 -0.27
CA SER A 177 33.07 33.62 -0.77
C SER A 177 33.02 34.74 0.27
N LEU A 178 32.05 34.70 1.19
CA LEU A 178 31.94 35.65 2.30
C LEU A 178 32.92 35.37 3.44
N ALA A 179 33.38 34.12 3.57
CA ALA A 179 34.32 33.68 4.59
C ALA A 179 35.81 33.89 4.23
N ARG A 180 36.12 34.51 3.08
CA ARG A 180 37.52 34.82 2.73
C ARG A 180 37.98 36.08 3.50
N PRO A 181 39.07 36.01 4.28
CA PRO A 181 39.63 37.19 4.93
C PRO A 181 40.20 38.14 3.88
N LYS A 182 40.05 39.45 4.13
CA LYS A 182 40.71 40.52 3.36
C LYS A 182 42.22 40.47 3.53
#